data_AF-A3WUI5-F1
#
_entry.id   AF-A3WUI5-F1
#
_cell.length_a   1.000
_cell.length_b   1.000
_cell.length_c   1.000
_cell.angle_alpha   90.00
_cell.angle_beta   90.00
_cell.angle_gamma   90.00
#
_symmetry.space_group_name_H-M   'P 1'
#
loop_
_entity.id
_entity.type
_entity.pdbx_description
1 polymer ?
#
loop_
_entity_poly.entity_id
_entity_poly.type
_entity_poly.pdbx_seq_one_letter_code
_entity_poly.pdbx_strand_id
1 'polypeptide(L)' 'MVQRRRFKQSLPLGDRLSAFIHAMQERAELVGPGPQRDEILKKLKKAETAVEMDRAIKSGEPKPPSSRVKTPPE' A
#
# COMPACT_ATOMS: atom_id res chain seq x y z
N MET A 1 21.32 -7.66 20.05
CA MET A 1 20.55 -7.74 18.80
C MET A 1 19.27 -8.51 19.05
N VAL A 2 18.10 -7.89 18.91
CA VAL A 2 16.81 -8.59 19.04
C VAL A 2 16.61 -9.46 17.81
N GLN A 3 16.64 -10.78 18.00
CA GLN A 3 16.50 -11.75 16.94
C GLN A 3 15.04 -11.71 16.44
N ARG A 4 14.85 -11.12 15.25
CA ARG A 4 13.53 -11.05 14.61
C ARG A 4 12.97 -12.46 14.47
N ARG A 5 11.94 -12.80 15.25
CA ARG A 5 11.17 -14.04 15.06
C ARG A 5 10.65 -14.02 13.63
N ARG A 6 11.15 -14.94 12.80
CA ARG A 6 10.68 -15.12 11.42
C ARG A 6 9.22 -15.54 11.51
N PHE A 7 8.33 -14.55 11.44
CA PHE A 7 6.90 -14.76 11.32
C PHE A 7 6.67 -15.64 10.09
N LYS A 8 5.71 -16.57 10.12
CA LYS A 8 5.47 -17.65 9.13
C LYS A 8 5.25 -17.18 7.67
N GLN A 9 5.39 -15.89 7.39
CA GLN A 9 5.31 -15.31 6.06
C GLN A 9 6.66 -15.50 5.37
N SER A 10 6.74 -16.51 4.50
CA SER A 10 7.90 -16.76 3.64
C SER A 10 8.11 -15.67 2.59
N LEU A 11 7.02 -15.00 2.19
CA LEU A 11 7.01 -13.98 1.16
C LEU A 11 7.37 -12.59 1.71
N PRO A 12 8.29 -11.87 1.05
CA PRO A 12 8.57 -10.46 1.31
C PRO A 12 7.29 -9.61 1.39
N LEU A 13 7.34 -8.53 2.18
CA LEU A 13 6.20 -7.61 2.31
C LEU A 13 5.79 -6.99 0.97
N GLY A 14 6.77 -6.53 0.18
CA GLY A 14 6.55 -6.00 -1.18
C GLY A 14 5.77 -6.97 -2.07
N ASP A 15 6.20 -8.22 -2.17
CA ASP A 15 5.54 -9.24 -3.02
C ASP A 15 4.08 -9.47 -2.62
N ARG A 16 3.79 -9.45 -1.31
CA ARG A 16 2.42 -9.57 -0.81
C ARG A 16 1.56 -8.35 -1.10
N LEU A 17 2.15 -7.15 -1.04
CA LEU A 17 1.45 -5.92 -1.41
C LEU A 17 1.17 -5.89 -2.92
N SER A 18 2.11 -6.31 -3.77
CA SER A 18 1.91 -6.44 -5.22
C SER A 18 0.80 -7.43 -5.54
N ALA A 19 0.82 -8.63 -4.94
CA ALA A 19 -0.24 -9.62 -5.12
C ALA A 19 -1.61 -9.08 -4.68
N PHE A 20 -1.65 -8.31 -3.58
CA PHE A 20 -2.88 -7.66 -3.12
C PHE A 20 -3.39 -6.60 -4.10
N ILE A 21 -2.50 -5.77 -4.67
CA ILE A 21 -2.87 -4.77 -5.68
C ILE A 21 -3.51 -5.44 -6.88
N HIS A 22 -2.86 -6.47 -7.46
CA HIS A 22 -3.41 -7.21 -8.59
C HIS A 22 -4.79 -7.79 -8.29
N ALA A 23 -4.95 -8.48 -7.16
CA ALA A 23 -6.24 -9.05 -6.75
C ALA A 23 -7.34 -7.98 -6.54
N MET A 24 -6.98 -6.78 -6.09
CA MET A 24 -7.93 -5.67 -5.96
C MET A 24 -8.26 -5.04 -7.31
N GLN A 25 -7.34 -4.98 -8.27
CA GLN A 25 -7.62 -4.52 -9.63
C GLN A 25 -8.63 -5.43 -10.32
N GLU A 26 -8.41 -6.75 -10.28
CA GLU A 26 -9.34 -7.74 -10.83
C GLU A 26 -10.74 -7.61 -10.20
N ARG A 27 -10.81 -7.45 -8.87
CA ARG A 27 -12.10 -7.23 -8.20
C ARG A 27 -12.73 -5.89 -8.59
N ALA A 28 -11.94 -4.85 -8.78
CA ALA A 28 -12.46 -3.55 -9.23
C ALA A 28 -13.01 -3.64 -10.65
N GLU A 29 -12.42 -4.45 -11.53
CA GLU A 29 -12.92 -4.69 -12.89
C GLU A 29 -14.25 -5.46 -12.88
N LEU A 30 -14.39 -6.44 -11.98
CA LEU A 30 -15.62 -7.21 -11.81
C LEU A 30 -16.75 -6.41 -11.18
N VAL A 31 -16.43 -5.53 -10.22
CA VAL A 31 -17.41 -4.67 -9.56
C VAL A 31 -17.61 -3.42 -10.43
N GLY A 32 -18.80 -3.32 -11.04
CA GLY A 32 -19.19 -2.17 -11.85
C GLY A 32 -19.00 -0.82 -11.13
N PRO A 33 -18.97 0.31 -11.86
CA PRO A 33 -18.76 1.62 -11.28
C PRO A 33 -19.80 1.92 -10.19
N GLY A 34 -19.32 2.27 -9.00
CA GLY A 34 -20.16 2.50 -7.82
C GLY A 34 -19.35 2.57 -6.53
N PRO A 35 -20.01 2.79 -5.38
CA PRO A 35 -19.35 3.02 -4.10
C PRO A 35 -18.46 1.85 -3.66
N GLN A 36 -18.83 0.62 -4.02
CA GLN A 36 -18.01 -0.56 -3.75
C GLN A 36 -16.68 -0.55 -4.52
N ARG A 37 -16.71 -0.11 -5.78
CA ARG A 37 -15.49 0.07 -6.59
C ARG A 37 -14.60 1.16 -6.00
N ASP A 38 -15.19 2.27 -5.53
CA ASP A 38 -14.43 3.36 -4.90
C ASP A 38 -13.72 2.91 -3.62
N GLU A 39 -14.33 2.04 -2.83
CA GLU A 39 -13.68 1.45 -1.65
C GLU A 39 -12.50 0.57 -2.04
N ILE A 40 -12.63 -0.22 -3.11
CA ILE A 40 -11.53 -1.04 -3.64
C ILE A 40 -10.39 -0.14 -4.11
N LEU A 41 -10.69 0.92 -4.86
CA LEU A 41 -9.69 1.90 -5.31
C LEU A 41 -9.00 2.62 -4.14
N LYS A 42 -9.73 2.95 -3.07
CA LYS A 42 -9.13 3.51 -1.84
C LYS A 42 -8.15 2.55 -1.19
N LYS A 43 -8.46 1.25 -1.15
CA LYS A 43 -7.54 0.21 -0.63
C LYS A 43 -6.31 0.06 -1.53
N LEU A 44 -6.50 0.17 -2.84
CA LEU A 44 -5.44 0.10 -3.85
C LEU A 44 -4.38 1.20 -3.65
N LYS A 45 -4.83 2.46 -3.55
CA LYS A 45 -3.94 3.61 -3.27
C LYS A 45 -3.13 3.45 -1.98
N LYS A 46 -3.76 2.89 -0.94
CA LYS A 46 -3.07 2.59 0.33
C LYS A 46 -2.00 1.53 0.16
N ALA A 47 -2.27 0.47 -0.61
CA ALA A 47 -1.32 -0.59 -0.88
C ALA A 47 -0.13 -0.08 -1.71
N GLU A 48 -0.37 0.75 -2.72
CA GLU A 48 0.68 1.41 -3.52
C GLU A 48 1.59 2.26 -2.62
N THR A 49 1.00 3.08 -1.75
CA THR A 49 1.76 3.89 -0.78
C THR A 49 2.61 3.00 0.13
N ALA A 50 2.06 1.87 0.59
CA ALA A 50 2.81 0.92 1.41
C ALA A 50 3.99 0.27 0.68
N VAL A 51 3.87 0.02 -0.64
CA VAL A 51 4.98 -0.48 -1.47
C VAL A 51 6.08 0.57 -1.55
N GLU A 52 5.74 1.84 -1.77
CA GLU A 52 6.70 2.94 -1.80
C GLU A 52 7.42 3.09 -0.45
N MET A 53 6.69 2.96 0.66
CA MET A 53 7.27 2.98 2.00
C MET A 53 8.21 1.79 2.24
N ASP A 54 7.83 0.58 1.85
CA ASP A 54 8.70 -0.62 1.95
C ASP A 54 9.98 -0.44 1.13
N ARG A 55 9.87 0.16 -0.06
CA ARG A 55 11.04 0.51 -0.90
C ARG A 55 11.93 1.56 -0.23
N ALA A 56 11.37 2.65 0.28
CA ALA A 56 12.13 3.71 0.95
C ALA A 56 12.86 3.21 2.20
N ILE A 57 12.21 2.37 3.00
CA ILE A 57 12.83 1.74 4.17
C ILE A 57 14.00 0.83 3.77
N LYS A 58 13.86 0.09 2.66
CA LYS A 58 14.91 -0.79 2.14
C LYS A 58 16.08 -0.03 1.51
N SER A 59 15.83 1.10 0.83
CA SER A 59 16.89 1.91 0.22
C SER A 59 17.64 2.77 1.24
N GLY A 60 17.10 2.93 2.46
CA GLY A 60 17.66 3.81 3.47
C GLY A 60 17.49 5.30 3.14
N GLU A 61 16.75 5.61 2.09
CA GLU A 61 16.52 6.98 1.63
C GLU A 61 15.17 7.47 2.16
N PRO A 62 15.14 8.48 3.05
CA PRO A 62 13.89 9.04 3.51
C PRO A 62 13.20 9.73 2.33
N LYS A 63 12.05 9.18 1.90
CA LYS A 63 11.20 9.86 0.91
C LYS A 63 10.88 11.26 1.48
N PRO A 64 11.14 12.35 0.73
CA PRO A 64 10.78 13.69 1.19
C PRO A 64 9.28 13.69 1.53
N PRO A 65 8.86 14.32 2.63
CA PRO A 65 7.46 14.35 3.01
C PRO A 65 6.69 15.00 1.87
N SER A 66 6.01 14.19 1.06
CA SER A 66 5.02 14.68 0.11
C SER A 66 4.01 15.42 0.97
N SER A 67 4.00 16.75 0.85
CA SER A 67 3.13 17.66 1.55
C SER A 67 1.68 17.25 1.32
N ARG A 68 1.17 16.39 2.21
CA ARG A 68 -0.27 16.24 2.38
C ARG A 68 -0.70 17.54 3.04
N VAL A 69 -0.95 18.55 2.22
CA VAL A 69 -1.52 19.84 2.60
C VAL A 69 -2.73 19.52 3.48
N LYS A 70 -2.56 19.63 4.79
CA LYS A 70 -3.67 19.90 5.69
C LYS A 70 -3.98 21.37 5.44
N THR A 71 -4.91 21.68 4.56
CA THR A 71 -5.57 23.00 4.60
C THR A 71 -6.34 23.02 5.92
N PRO A 72 -6.00 23.90 6.88
CA PRO A 72 -6.87 24.18 8.02
C PRO A 72 -8.13 24.87 7.48
N PRO A 73 -9.32 24.59 8.02
CA PRO A 73 -10.46 25.47 7.78
C PRO A 73 -10.23 26.77 8.57
N GLU A 74 -10.19 27.90 7.86
CA GLU A 74 -10.71 29.17 8.39
C GLU A 74 -12.21 29.25 8.14
#